data_AF-A0A7S2R707-F1
#
_entry.id   AF-A0A7S2R707-F1
#
_cell.length_a   1.000
_cell.length_b   1.000
_cell.length_c   1.000
_cell.angle_alpha   90.00
_cell.angle_beta   90.00
_cell.angle_gamma   90.00
#
_symmetry.space_group_name_H-M   'P 1'
#
loop_
_entity.id
_entity.type
_entity.pdbx_description
1 polymer ?
#
loop_
_entity_poly.entity_id
_entity_poly.type
_entity_poly.pdbx_seq_one_letter_code
_entity_poly.pdbx_strand_id
1 'polypeptide(L)'
;CISLSNSLYFNPCILSAIAHAVISCFLGGFGHNFVHQPAYRNLAYISLDFMGFSSDVWQREHCLQHHMYTNTPLDHHFKVTDPFLITNPTLPRNWIQSKIMPYVNPVILFCGLYANWFFHTNEIIKGNEKMRIWPIFLPLMVGSFWKIHGWWGLVLVTIQSGATGVYFYTIALMNHNSENALNMNKRNSCKDWGAAQVVSCADWCINAS
;
A
#
# COMPACT_ATOMS: atom_id res chain seq x y z
N CYS A 1 8.75 -15.12 -9.95
CA CYS A 1 9.43 -14.14 -9.05
C CYS A 1 10.91 -14.44 -8.86
N ILE A 2 11.31 -15.67 -8.52
CA ILE A 2 12.74 -16.05 -8.37
C ILE A 2 13.58 -15.71 -9.62
N SER A 3 13.05 -15.87 -10.85
CA SER A 3 13.79 -15.56 -12.08
C SER A 3 14.05 -14.06 -12.34
N LEU A 4 13.30 -13.14 -11.71
CA LEU A 4 13.46 -11.68 -11.89
C LEU A 4 14.15 -11.01 -10.70
N SER A 5 14.02 -11.56 -9.50
CA SER A 5 14.99 -11.27 -8.44
C SER A 5 16.39 -11.58 -8.95
N ASN A 6 16.56 -12.72 -9.63
CA ASN A 6 17.78 -13.06 -10.35
C ASN A 6 18.14 -12.03 -11.44
N SER A 7 17.18 -11.50 -12.22
CA SER A 7 17.53 -10.50 -13.23
C SER A 7 18.06 -9.19 -12.62
N LEU A 8 17.57 -8.77 -11.45
CA LEU A 8 18.14 -7.59 -10.77
C LEU A 8 19.51 -7.89 -10.13
N TYR A 9 19.72 -9.10 -9.60
CA TYR A 9 21.01 -9.55 -9.07
C TYR A 9 22.08 -9.78 -10.16
N PHE A 10 21.68 -10.23 -11.35
CA PHE A 10 22.60 -10.53 -12.45
C PHE A 10 22.71 -9.41 -13.49
N ASN A 11 21.74 -8.49 -13.52
CA ASN A 11 21.77 -7.30 -14.37
C ASN A 11 21.41 -6.06 -13.52
N PRO A 12 22.39 -5.52 -12.76
CA PRO A 12 22.19 -4.43 -11.82
C PRO A 12 22.07 -3.10 -12.57
N CYS A 13 20.93 -2.88 -13.24
CA CYS A 13 20.63 -1.61 -13.89
C CYS A 13 19.26 -1.08 -13.44
N ILE A 14 19.05 0.22 -13.65
CA ILE A 14 17.81 0.93 -13.26
C ILE A 14 16.58 0.29 -13.91
N LEU A 15 16.68 -0.13 -15.17
CA LEU A 15 15.57 -0.76 -15.88
C LEU A 15 15.13 -2.07 -15.21
N SER A 16 16.09 -2.92 -14.81
CA SER A 16 15.81 -4.14 -14.04
C SER A 16 15.15 -3.81 -12.70
N ALA A 17 15.58 -2.73 -12.02
CA ALA A 17 15.02 -2.32 -10.73
C ALA A 17 13.55 -1.91 -10.88
N ILE A 18 13.22 -1.12 -11.90
CA ILE A 18 11.85 -0.70 -12.22
C ILE A 18 11.00 -1.90 -12.65
N ALA A 19 11.52 -2.78 -13.51
CA ALA A 19 10.79 -3.98 -13.94
C ALA A 19 10.45 -4.89 -12.76
N HIS A 20 11.40 -5.11 -11.85
CA HIS A 20 11.15 -5.83 -10.60
C HIS A 20 10.07 -5.11 -9.78
N ALA A 21 10.16 -3.79 -9.64
CA ALA A 21 9.20 -3.01 -8.87
C ALA A 21 7.74 -3.15 -9.35
N VAL A 22 7.52 -3.20 -10.66
CA VAL A 22 6.20 -3.42 -11.26
C VAL A 22 5.65 -4.82 -10.92
N ILE A 23 6.49 -5.85 -11.00
CA ILE A 23 6.08 -7.24 -10.66
C ILE A 23 5.78 -7.38 -9.17
N SER A 24 6.64 -6.78 -8.35
CA SER A 24 6.44 -6.60 -6.91
C SER A 24 5.09 -5.93 -6.60
N CYS A 25 4.71 -4.93 -7.38
CA CYS A 25 3.40 -4.30 -7.27
C CYS A 25 2.25 -5.25 -7.61
N PHE A 26 2.38 -6.11 -8.63
CA PHE A 26 1.36 -7.13 -8.91
C PHE A 26 1.16 -8.12 -7.75
N LEU A 27 2.25 -8.56 -7.12
CA LEU A 27 2.19 -9.40 -5.91
C LEU A 27 1.55 -8.66 -4.74
N GLY A 28 1.99 -7.43 -4.47
CA GLY A 28 1.40 -6.59 -3.42
C GLY A 28 -0.09 -6.38 -3.66
N GLY A 29 -0.47 -6.06 -4.90
CA GLY A 29 -1.86 -5.92 -5.33
C GLY A 29 -2.68 -7.20 -5.18
N PHE A 30 -2.12 -8.37 -5.51
CA PHE A 30 -2.76 -9.66 -5.21
C PHE A 30 -3.01 -9.80 -3.70
N GLY A 31 -1.99 -9.53 -2.89
CA GLY A 31 -2.10 -9.54 -1.43
C GLY A 31 -3.22 -8.63 -0.91
N HIS A 32 -3.23 -7.38 -1.36
CA HIS A 32 -4.23 -6.36 -1.02
C HIS A 32 -5.67 -6.77 -1.38
N ASN A 33 -5.88 -7.32 -2.58
CA ASN A 33 -7.24 -7.62 -3.05
C ASN A 33 -7.77 -8.95 -2.51
N PHE A 34 -6.90 -9.95 -2.32
CA PHE A 34 -7.31 -11.30 -1.94
C PHE A 34 -7.24 -11.58 -0.43
N VAL A 35 -6.72 -10.65 0.39
CA VAL A 35 -6.72 -10.79 1.86
C VAL A 35 -8.14 -10.89 2.44
N HIS A 36 -9.11 -10.26 1.76
CA HIS A 36 -10.54 -10.30 2.10
C HIS A 36 -11.17 -11.68 1.87
N GLN A 37 -10.61 -12.47 0.94
CA GLN A 37 -11.21 -13.71 0.46
C GLN A 37 -10.67 -14.93 1.22
N PRO A 38 -11.51 -15.68 1.98
CA PRO A 38 -11.05 -16.82 2.77
C PRO A 38 -10.28 -17.88 1.97
N ALA A 39 -10.69 -18.14 0.73
CA ALA A 39 -10.07 -19.15 -0.13
C ALA A 39 -8.60 -18.82 -0.53
N TYR A 40 -8.25 -17.53 -0.57
CA TYR A 40 -6.93 -17.08 -1.00
C TYR A 40 -6.12 -16.42 0.11
N ARG A 41 -6.70 -16.27 1.31
CA ARG A 41 -6.14 -15.49 2.41
C ARG A 41 -4.70 -15.85 2.77
N ASN A 42 -4.37 -17.14 2.84
CA ASN A 42 -3.00 -17.57 3.16
C ASN A 42 -2.00 -17.16 2.08
N LEU A 43 -2.38 -17.26 0.81
CA LEU A 43 -1.54 -16.80 -0.31
C LEU A 43 -1.41 -15.27 -0.30
N ALA A 44 -2.50 -14.56 0.00
CA ALA A 44 -2.50 -13.12 0.12
C ALA A 44 -1.57 -12.65 1.26
N TYR A 45 -1.60 -13.32 2.42
CA TYR A 45 -0.70 -13.05 3.53
C TYR A 45 0.77 -13.25 3.16
N ILE A 46 1.10 -14.37 2.52
CA ILE A 46 2.46 -14.62 2.05
C ILE A 46 2.87 -13.54 1.05
N SER A 47 1.98 -13.13 0.14
CA SER A 47 2.26 -12.10 -0.84
C SER A 47 2.54 -10.74 -0.20
N LEU A 48 1.71 -10.32 0.77
CA LEU A 48 1.91 -9.09 1.53
C LEU A 48 3.22 -9.14 2.32
N ASP A 49 3.41 -10.18 3.14
CA ASP A 49 4.58 -10.34 4.01
C ASP A 49 5.88 -10.38 3.18
N PHE A 50 5.89 -11.09 2.05
CA PHE A 50 7.04 -11.15 1.14
C PHE A 50 7.39 -9.77 0.55
N MET A 51 6.37 -8.95 0.30
CA MET A 51 6.54 -7.61 -0.23
C MET A 51 6.91 -6.57 0.83
N GLY A 52 7.00 -6.95 2.11
CA GLY A 52 7.31 -6.02 3.20
C GLY A 52 6.07 -5.29 3.75
N PHE A 53 4.88 -5.79 3.41
CA PHE A 53 3.60 -5.28 3.89
C PHE A 53 3.04 -6.26 4.93
N SER A 54 2.94 -5.86 6.19
CA SER A 54 2.50 -6.75 7.27
C SER A 54 1.07 -7.26 7.05
N SER A 55 0.92 -8.56 6.78
CA SER A 55 -0.40 -9.18 6.55
C SER A 55 -1.36 -9.04 7.74
N ASP A 56 -0.85 -9.08 8.97
CA ASP A 56 -1.65 -8.83 10.18
C ASP A 56 -2.18 -7.40 10.24
N VAL A 57 -1.34 -6.43 9.87
CA VAL A 57 -1.73 -5.02 9.82
C VAL A 57 -2.78 -4.82 8.74
N TRP A 58 -2.55 -5.36 7.54
CA TRP A 58 -3.54 -5.32 6.46
C TRP A 58 -4.87 -5.96 6.88
N GLN A 59 -4.86 -7.04 7.64
CA GLN A 59 -6.09 -7.60 8.18
C GLN A 59 -6.78 -6.64 9.16
N ARG A 60 -6.06 -6.09 10.14
CA ARG A 60 -6.66 -5.24 11.18
C ARG A 60 -7.08 -3.87 10.65
N GLU A 61 -6.16 -3.16 10.03
CA GLU A 61 -6.31 -1.76 9.67
C GLU A 61 -7.00 -1.60 8.33
N HIS A 62 -6.69 -2.45 7.35
CA HIS A 62 -7.32 -2.36 6.04
C HIS A 62 -8.65 -3.11 5.96
N CYS A 63 -8.71 -4.39 6.33
CA CYS A 63 -9.97 -5.15 6.25
C CYS A 63 -10.97 -4.75 7.34
N LEU A 64 -10.55 -4.76 8.61
CA LEU A 64 -11.49 -4.61 9.75
C LEU A 64 -11.78 -3.17 10.14
N GLN A 65 -10.95 -2.21 9.72
CA GLN A 65 -11.15 -0.79 10.03
C GLN A 65 -11.45 0.03 8.78
N HIS A 66 -10.51 0.15 7.84
CA HIS A 66 -10.67 0.98 6.66
C HIS A 66 -11.90 0.57 5.84
N HIS A 67 -12.02 -0.70 5.44
CA HIS A 67 -13.19 -1.13 4.66
C HIS A 67 -14.51 -1.15 5.44
N MET A 68 -14.47 -1.34 6.77
CA MET A 68 -15.69 -1.28 7.57
C MET A 68 -16.21 0.16 7.72
N TYR A 69 -15.31 1.14 7.71
CA TYR A 69 -15.59 2.53 8.07
C TYR A 69 -15.11 3.55 7.03
N THR A 70 -14.96 3.13 5.77
CA THR A 70 -14.40 3.93 4.66
C THR A 70 -14.95 5.35 4.66
N ASN A 71 -14.07 6.34 4.57
CA ASN A 71 -14.40 7.78 4.50
C ASN A 71 -15.17 8.33 5.72
N THR A 72 -15.04 7.69 6.89
CA THR A 72 -15.62 8.17 8.16
C THR A 72 -14.54 8.42 9.22
N PRO A 73 -14.84 9.13 10.32
CA PRO A 73 -13.88 9.35 11.40
C PRO A 73 -13.32 8.08 12.09
N LEU A 74 -13.93 6.91 11.87
CA LEU A 74 -13.44 5.64 12.40
C LEU A 74 -12.40 4.96 11.48
N ASP A 75 -12.25 5.44 10.25
CA ASP A 75 -11.18 5.03 9.35
C ASP A 75 -9.84 5.64 9.82
N HIS A 76 -8.83 4.79 10.04
CA HIS A 76 -7.51 5.28 10.45
C HIS A 76 -6.87 6.20 9.40
N HIS A 77 -7.21 6.02 8.12
CA HIS A 77 -6.72 6.91 7.06
C HIS A 77 -7.41 8.29 7.06
N PHE A 78 -8.49 8.49 7.82
CA PHE A 78 -9.32 9.70 7.72
C PHE A 78 -8.57 11.02 8.00
N LYS A 79 -7.55 10.96 8.87
CA LYS A 79 -6.71 12.12 9.22
C LYS A 79 -5.21 11.82 9.25
N VAL A 80 -4.81 10.55 9.41
CA VAL A 80 -3.41 10.19 9.63
C VAL A 80 -2.52 10.52 8.44
N THR A 81 -3.11 10.53 7.24
CA THR A 81 -2.38 10.81 6.01
C THR A 81 -2.41 12.28 5.59
N ASP A 82 -3.05 13.17 6.36
CA ASP A 82 -3.01 14.62 6.10
C ASP A 82 -1.60 15.20 6.34
N PRO A 83 -1.18 16.21 5.55
CA PRO A 83 -1.87 16.82 4.41
C PRO A 83 -1.63 16.09 3.08
N PHE A 84 -0.94 14.95 3.10
CA PHE A 84 -0.38 14.29 1.92
C PHE A 84 -1.46 13.56 1.11
N LEU A 85 -2.22 12.68 1.76
CA LEU A 85 -3.39 12.01 1.17
C LEU A 85 -4.61 12.36 2.00
N ILE A 86 -5.47 13.22 1.46
CA ILE A 86 -6.71 13.61 2.14
C ILE A 86 -7.79 12.65 1.70
N THR A 87 -8.23 11.82 2.63
CA THR A 87 -9.31 10.85 2.44
C THR A 87 -10.65 11.39 2.95
N ASN A 88 -10.66 12.49 3.72
CA ASN A 88 -11.89 13.12 4.18
C ASN A 88 -12.63 13.83 3.02
N PRO A 89 -13.79 13.31 2.56
CA PRO A 89 -14.52 13.89 1.44
C PRO A 89 -15.35 15.12 1.83
N THR A 90 -15.46 15.43 3.12
CA THR A 90 -16.37 16.48 3.63
C THR A 90 -15.74 17.86 3.67
N LEU A 91 -14.43 17.97 3.43
CA LEU A 91 -13.69 19.23 3.51
C LEU A 91 -13.12 19.61 2.14
N PRO A 92 -13.20 20.89 1.75
CA PRO A 92 -12.50 21.36 0.55
C PRO A 92 -11.00 21.29 0.77
N ARG A 93 -10.27 20.85 -0.27
CA ARG A 93 -8.80 20.86 -0.27
C ARG A 93 -8.31 22.31 -0.34
N ASN A 94 -7.38 22.68 0.54
CA ASN A 94 -6.72 23.98 0.49
C ASN A 94 -5.74 24.07 -0.70
N TRP A 95 -5.11 25.24 -0.87
CA TRP A 95 -4.21 25.49 -2.00
C TRP A 95 -2.99 24.54 -2.02
N ILE A 96 -2.34 24.30 -0.88
CA ILE A 96 -1.18 23.39 -0.79
C ILE A 96 -1.62 21.97 -1.18
N GLN A 97 -2.74 21.54 -0.63
CA GLN A 97 -3.30 20.21 -0.84
C GLN A 97 -3.74 19.97 -2.29
N SER A 98 -4.25 20.98 -2.98
CA SER A 98 -4.75 20.85 -4.36
C SER A 98 -3.69 21.12 -5.43
N LYS A 99 -2.65 21.92 -5.12
CA LYS A 99 -1.65 22.37 -6.12
C LYS A 99 -0.25 21.83 -5.90
N ILE A 100 0.14 21.49 -4.66
CA ILE A 100 1.49 21.02 -4.33
C ILE A 100 1.49 19.53 -4.06
N MET A 101 0.63 19.06 -3.14
CA MET A 101 0.62 17.66 -2.69
C MET A 101 0.48 16.63 -3.83
N PRO A 102 -0.29 16.85 -4.91
CA PRO A 102 -0.36 15.88 -6.01
C PRO A 102 1.01 15.55 -6.64
N TYR A 103 1.94 16.51 -6.65
CA TYR A 103 3.30 16.32 -7.18
C TYR A 103 4.29 15.80 -6.13
N VAL A 104 4.03 16.08 -4.85
CA VAL A 104 4.86 15.61 -3.73
C VAL A 104 4.50 14.18 -3.33
N ASN A 105 3.25 13.77 -3.50
CA ASN A 105 2.75 12.45 -3.10
C ASN A 105 3.57 11.28 -3.66
N PRO A 106 3.95 11.23 -4.95
CA PRO A 106 4.82 10.17 -5.44
C PRO A 106 6.16 10.08 -4.70
N VAL A 107 6.74 11.21 -4.28
CA VAL A 107 7.99 11.22 -3.50
C VAL A 107 7.78 10.67 -2.10
N ILE A 108 6.64 10.98 -1.47
CA ILE A 108 6.28 10.43 -0.16
C ILE A 108 6.04 8.92 -0.26
N LEU A 109 5.28 8.48 -1.27
CA LEU A 109 4.98 7.07 -1.50
C LEU A 109 6.22 6.26 -1.89
N PHE A 110 7.22 6.91 -2.49
CA PHE A 110 8.54 6.30 -2.72
C PHE A 110 9.21 5.89 -1.40
N CYS A 111 8.92 6.59 -0.29
CA CYS A 111 9.39 6.21 1.04
C CYS A 111 8.44 5.26 1.77
N GLY A 112 7.27 4.95 1.19
CA GLY A 112 6.17 4.24 1.86
C GLY A 112 6.57 2.86 2.40
N LEU A 113 7.33 2.08 1.64
CA LEU A 113 7.80 0.77 2.08
C LEU A 113 8.72 0.87 3.32
N TYR A 114 9.65 1.83 3.30
CA TYR A 114 10.59 2.06 4.40
C TYR A 114 9.87 2.59 5.63
N ALA A 115 8.93 3.52 5.45
CA ALA A 115 8.08 4.03 6.52
C ALA A 115 7.26 2.91 7.16
N ASN A 116 6.59 2.08 6.34
CA ASN A 116 5.84 0.91 6.78
C ASN A 116 6.72 -0.04 7.60
N TRP A 117 7.89 -0.41 7.06
CA TRP A 117 8.84 -1.27 7.77
C TRP A 117 9.28 -0.66 9.11
N PHE A 118 9.62 0.63 9.13
CA PHE A 118 10.07 1.33 10.33
C PHE A 118 8.99 1.38 11.42
N PHE A 119 7.77 1.81 11.07
CA PHE A 119 6.68 1.94 12.03
C PHE A 119 6.30 0.60 12.65
N HIS A 120 6.12 -0.45 11.85
CA HIS A 120 5.73 -1.75 12.39
C HIS A 120 6.87 -2.45 13.13
N THR A 121 8.12 -2.31 12.68
CA THR A 121 9.27 -2.81 13.46
C THR A 121 9.33 -2.15 14.84
N ASN A 122 9.05 -0.85 14.92
CA ASN A 122 8.97 -0.13 16.18
C ASN A 122 7.81 -0.63 17.08
N GLU A 123 6.64 -0.93 16.51
CA GLU A 123 5.53 -1.51 17.27
C GLU A 123 5.80 -2.96 17.73
N ILE A 124 6.55 -3.75 16.97
CA ILE A 124 7.07 -5.05 17.40
C ILE A 124 8.02 -4.88 18.59
N ILE A 125 8.96 -3.94 18.52
CA ILE A 125 9.92 -3.66 19.61
C ILE A 125 9.19 -3.24 20.89
N LYS A 126 8.11 -2.47 20.78
CA LYS A 126 7.25 -2.09 21.92
C LYS A 126 6.37 -3.21 22.46
N GLY A 127 6.26 -4.33 21.74
CA GLY A 127 5.38 -5.46 22.10
C GLY A 127 3.91 -5.25 21.72
N ASN A 128 3.59 -4.22 20.92
CA ASN A 128 2.23 -3.96 20.43
C ASN A 128 1.89 -4.83 19.20
N GLU A 129 2.91 -5.34 18.50
CA GLU A 129 2.76 -6.26 17.37
C GLU A 129 3.53 -7.56 17.57
N LYS A 130 3.01 -8.64 16.97
CA LYS A 130 3.68 -9.95 16.98
C LYS A 130 4.83 -9.95 15.99
N MET A 131 6.00 -10.42 16.44
CA MET A 131 7.12 -10.66 15.54
C MET A 131 6.75 -11.76 14.53
N ARG A 132 6.89 -11.42 13.25
CA ARG A 132 6.81 -12.35 12.12
C ARG A 132 8.14 -12.34 11.36
N ILE A 133 8.27 -13.18 10.34
CA ILE A 133 9.49 -13.24 9.54
C ILE A 133 9.67 -12.04 8.59
N TRP A 134 8.56 -11.38 8.20
CA TRP A 134 8.56 -10.33 7.20
C TRP A 134 9.47 -9.12 7.47
N PRO A 135 9.66 -8.63 8.73
CA PRO A 135 10.54 -7.48 8.98
C PRO A 135 12.00 -7.79 8.64
N ILE A 136 12.38 -9.07 8.51
CA ILE A 136 13.74 -9.47 8.19
C ILE A 136 14.03 -9.35 6.68
N PHE A 137 13.00 -9.38 5.82
CA PHE A 137 13.21 -9.41 4.37
C PHE A 137 13.82 -8.11 3.82
N LEU A 138 13.38 -6.93 4.28
CA LEU A 138 13.93 -5.67 3.81
C LEU A 138 15.43 -5.50 4.17
N PRO A 139 15.86 -5.69 5.44
CA PRO A 139 17.28 -5.70 5.79
C PRO A 139 18.10 -6.75 5.04
N LEU A 140 17.58 -7.97 4.85
CA LEU A 140 18.27 -9.00 4.09
C LEU A 140 18.44 -8.62 2.62
N MET A 141 17.41 -8.03 2.00
CA MET A 141 17.48 -7.53 0.63
C MET A 141 18.54 -6.43 0.51
N VAL A 142 18.47 -5.39 1.36
CA VAL A 142 19.44 -4.29 1.38
C VAL A 142 20.88 -4.80 1.61
N GLY A 143 21.07 -5.67 2.60
CA GLY A 143 22.38 -6.25 2.91
C GLY A 143 22.93 -7.13 1.79
N SER A 144 22.08 -7.89 1.11
CA SER A 144 22.48 -8.72 -0.03
C SER A 144 22.89 -7.86 -1.23
N PHE A 145 22.14 -6.81 -1.53
CA PHE A 145 22.47 -5.87 -2.60
C PHE A 145 23.77 -5.11 -2.34
N TRP A 146 23.97 -4.66 -1.09
CA TRP A 146 25.25 -4.06 -0.67
C TRP A 146 26.41 -5.03 -0.83
N LYS A 147 26.26 -6.28 -0.37
CA LYS A 147 27.32 -7.28 -0.44
C LYS A 147 27.76 -7.59 -1.87
N ILE A 148 26.83 -7.61 -2.82
CA ILE A 148 27.11 -8.02 -4.21
C ILE A 148 27.50 -6.83 -5.10
N HIS A 149 26.86 -5.67 -4.92
CA HIS A 149 27.01 -4.51 -5.82
C HIS A 149 27.46 -3.21 -5.14
N GLY A 150 27.77 -3.25 -3.83
CA GLY A 150 28.21 -2.08 -3.06
C GLY A 150 27.18 -0.95 -3.04
N TRP A 151 27.65 0.30 -3.13
CA TRP A 151 26.81 1.50 -3.18
C TRP A 151 25.79 1.47 -4.31
N TRP A 152 26.15 0.90 -5.46
CA TRP A 152 25.22 0.79 -6.58
C TRP A 152 24.06 -0.14 -6.25
N GLY A 153 24.31 -1.23 -5.51
CA GLY A 153 23.26 -2.09 -4.99
C GLY A 153 22.26 -1.34 -4.10
N LEU A 154 22.75 -0.41 -3.26
CA LEU A 154 21.89 0.43 -2.42
C LEU A 154 21.02 1.37 -3.25
N VAL A 155 21.57 1.95 -4.32
CA VAL A 155 20.79 2.78 -5.26
C VAL A 155 19.69 1.95 -5.91
N LEU A 156 20.01 0.76 -6.40
CA LEU A 156 19.06 -0.12 -7.08
C LEU A 156 17.93 -0.61 -6.17
N VAL A 157 18.25 -1.07 -4.97
CA VAL A 157 17.22 -1.51 -4.01
C VAL A 157 16.34 -0.33 -3.55
N THR A 158 16.92 0.88 -3.48
CA THR A 158 16.17 2.11 -3.19
C THR A 158 15.18 2.41 -4.30
N ILE A 159 15.63 2.42 -5.57
CA ILE A 159 14.78 2.62 -6.74
C ILE A 159 13.69 1.55 -6.82
N GLN A 160 14.04 0.27 -6.66
CA GLN A 160 13.09 -0.83 -6.71
C GLN A 160 12.03 -0.70 -5.61
N SER A 161 12.44 -0.53 -4.35
CA SER A 161 11.53 -0.43 -3.21
C SER A 161 10.62 0.79 -3.31
N GLY A 162 11.18 1.93 -3.70
CA GLY A 162 10.41 3.16 -3.83
C GLY A 162 9.47 3.16 -5.02
N ALA A 163 9.89 2.62 -6.17
CA ALA A 163 8.98 2.40 -7.29
C ALA A 163 7.86 1.42 -6.91
N THR A 164 8.16 0.35 -6.17
CA THR A 164 7.13 -0.57 -5.65
C THR A 164 6.15 0.18 -4.77
N GLY A 165 6.61 1.03 -3.84
CA GLY A 165 5.75 1.85 -3.01
C GLY A 165 4.82 2.75 -3.83
N VAL A 166 5.37 3.50 -4.78
CA VAL A 166 4.59 4.38 -5.66
C VAL A 166 3.53 3.60 -6.45
N TYR A 167 3.92 2.55 -7.16
CA TYR A 167 2.99 1.77 -7.98
C TYR A 167 1.93 1.07 -7.13
N PHE A 168 2.35 0.41 -6.04
CA PHE A 168 1.44 -0.33 -5.16
C PHE A 168 0.40 0.59 -4.54
N TYR A 169 0.81 1.68 -3.89
CA TYR A 169 -0.14 2.60 -3.27
C TYR A 169 -1.00 3.32 -4.31
N THR A 170 -0.47 3.60 -5.50
CA THR A 170 -1.30 4.16 -6.58
C THR A 170 -2.43 3.19 -6.94
N ILE A 171 -2.10 1.92 -7.24
CA ILE A 171 -3.11 0.92 -7.59
C ILE A 171 -4.08 0.66 -6.42
N ALA A 172 -3.56 0.53 -5.20
CA ALA A 172 -4.35 0.27 -4.00
C ALA A 172 -5.32 1.42 -3.65
N LEU A 173 -4.98 2.67 -4.00
CA LEU A 173 -5.82 3.84 -3.72
C LEU A 173 -6.77 4.20 -4.87
N MET A 174 -6.57 3.66 -6.08
CA MET A 174 -7.37 4.01 -7.27
C MET A 174 -8.87 3.74 -7.09
N ASN A 175 -9.22 2.68 -6.35
CA ASN A 175 -10.59 2.32 -6.00
C ASN A 175 -11.28 3.32 -5.04
N HIS A 176 -10.59 4.32 -4.48
CA HIS A 176 -11.23 5.34 -3.61
C HIS A 176 -11.25 6.73 -4.24
N ASN A 177 -10.65 6.92 -5.42
CA ASN A 177 -10.40 8.23 -6.01
C ASN A 177 -11.39 8.65 -7.12
N SER A 178 -12.51 7.94 -7.29
CA SER A 178 -13.58 8.42 -8.19
C SER A 178 -14.44 9.48 -7.51
N GLU A 179 -14.97 10.44 -8.27
CA GLU A 179 -15.88 11.47 -7.72
C GLU A 179 -17.12 10.85 -7.04
N ASN A 180 -17.61 9.73 -7.58
CA ASN A 180 -18.74 9.01 -7.01
C ASN A 180 -18.43 8.37 -5.65
N ALA A 181 -17.18 7.96 -5.43
CA ALA A 181 -16.72 7.35 -4.17
C ALA A 181 -16.73 8.35 -2.99
N LEU A 182 -16.88 9.65 -3.27
CA LEU A 182 -16.88 10.73 -2.29
C LEU A 182 -18.30 11.24 -1.96
N ASN A 183 -19.36 10.62 -2.48
CA ASN A 183 -20.74 11.03 -2.25
C ASN A 183 -21.27 10.55 -0.88
N MET A 184 -20.97 11.33 0.16
CA MET A 184 -21.35 11.02 1.55
C MET A 184 -22.86 11.00 1.78
N ASN A 185 -23.64 11.81 1.07
CA ASN A 185 -25.09 11.83 1.21
C ASN A 185 -25.69 10.51 0.71
N LYS A 186 -25.22 10.02 -0.45
CA LYS A 186 -25.65 8.73 -0.99
C LYS A 186 -25.23 7.58 -0.07
N ARG A 187 -23.97 7.57 0.38
CA ARG A 187 -23.45 6.58 1.34
C ARG A 187 -24.30 6.52 2.61
N ASN A 188 -24.55 7.66 3.24
CA ASN A 188 -25.27 7.73 4.51
C ASN A 188 -26.77 7.45 4.37
N SER A 189 -27.31 7.53 3.15
CA SER A 189 -28.69 7.12 2.84
C SER A 189 -28.85 5.60 2.62
N CYS A 190 -27.76 4.86 2.42
CA CYS A 190 -27.80 3.42 2.26
C CYS A 190 -28.20 2.75 3.57
N LYS A 191 -29.23 1.88 3.51
CA LYS A 191 -29.69 1.09 4.66
C LYS A 191 -28.82 -0.14 4.91
N ASP A 192 -28.18 -0.64 3.86
CA ASP A 192 -27.28 -1.79 3.91
C ASP A 192 -25.82 -1.31 3.90
N TRP A 193 -24.99 -1.97 4.72
CA TRP A 193 -23.56 -1.64 4.82
C TRP A 193 -22.82 -1.95 3.52
N GLY A 194 -23.13 -3.06 2.84
CA GLY A 194 -22.52 -3.42 1.57
C GLY A 194 -22.80 -2.37 0.49
N ALA A 195 -24.05 -1.92 0.39
CA ALA A 195 -24.42 -0.82 -0.50
C ALA A 195 -23.69 0.49 -0.17
N ALA A 196 -23.56 0.84 1.13
CA ALA A 196 -22.78 2.00 1.55
C ALA A 196 -21.30 1.88 1.15
N GLN A 197 -20.75 0.67 1.20
CA GLN A 197 -19.38 0.38 0.86
C GLN A 197 -19.12 0.47 -0.66
N VAL A 198 -20.04 -0.02 -1.49
CA VAL A 198 -20.01 0.17 -2.95
C VAL A 198 -20.10 1.65 -3.33
N VAL A 199 -20.79 2.48 -2.54
CA VAL A 199 -20.79 3.93 -2.77
C VAL A 199 -19.49 4.58 -2.33
N SER A 200 -18.78 4.02 -1.36
CA SER A 200 -17.53 4.58 -0.81
C SER A 200 -16.26 4.11 -1.55
N CYS A 201 -16.42 3.15 -2.46
CA CYS A 201 -15.36 2.57 -3.29
C CYS A 201 -15.81 2.58 -4.77
N ALA A 202 -14.97 3.08 -5.67
CA ALA A 202 -15.02 2.72 -7.08
C ALA A 202 -14.60 1.27 -7.25
N ASP A 203 -15.56 0.35 -7.08
CA ASP A 203 -15.37 -1.00 -7.57
C ASP A 203 -15.27 -0.95 -9.11
N TRP A 204 -14.35 -1.73 -9.70
CA TRP A 204 -14.15 -1.74 -11.16
C TRP A 204 -15.36 -2.31 -11.91
N CYS A 205 -16.28 -2.94 -11.19
CA CYS A 205 -17.58 -3.34 -11.69
C CYS A 205 -18.58 -2.18 -11.60
N ILE A 206 -18.45 -1.22 -12.52
CA ILE A 206 -19.48 -0.21 -12.78
C ILE A 206 -20.75 -0.96 -13.23
N ASN A 207 -21.86 -0.74 -12.51
CA ASN A 207 -23.21 -1.34 -12.66
C ASN A 207 -23.59 -2.46 -11.67
N ALA A 208 -23.14 -2.41 -10.42
CA ALA A 208 -23.92 -3.01 -9.32
C ALA A 208 -25.13 -2.11 -9.01
N SER A 209 -26.12 -2.12 -9.91
CA SER A 209 -27.46 -1.57 -9.69
C SER A 209 -28.36 -2.62 -9.05
#